data_AF-A0A2M7L9Q3-F1
#
_entry.id   AF-A0A2M7L9Q3-F1
#
_cell.length_a   1.000
_cell.length_b   1.000
_cell.length_c   1.000
_cell.angle_alpha   90.00
_cell.angle_beta   90.00
_cell.angle_gamma   90.00
#
_symmetry.space_group_name_H-M   'P 1'
#
loop_
_entity.id
_entity.type
_entity.pdbx_description
1 polymer ?
#
loop_
_entity_poly.entity_id
_entity_poly.type
_entity_poly.pdbx_seq_one_letter_code
_entity_poly.pdbx_strand_id
1 'polypeptide(L)'
;ADVSGQMRIAVFLMALFYSGYVMGLELSGEPVQPITPLPVDFRKAALGKQLFFDVRLSRDHSISCAHCHDLKERGGADGLKHSFGVDALEGSVNSPTVFNAALNFAQFWDGRAATLEEQIEGPVTAHAEMAASWPDVLKSLAADIPYRNDFLRLYATGLTVTNIKHAIAEFERTLVTPDSRFDRYLLGDKLAISAAEKHGYALFKSYGCVACHQGRNVGGNLFQVLGVMADYFADHPGENSTSRGRFNVTGLDEDMHRFKVPSLRLAVLTAPYFHDGSAKSLAEAIRTMSKYQLGRNIPDADVRSIIAFLYTLPGRYDGHALEPEDREQMIFSPSTEAP
;
A
#
# COMPACT_ATOMS: atom_id res chain seq x y z
N ALA A 1 -14.62 -31.61 45.90
CA ALA A 1 -14.59 -31.20 44.49
C ALA A 1 -14.89 -29.71 44.45
N ASP A 2 -13.94 -28.89 43.98
CA ASP A 2 -13.95 -27.44 44.09
C ASP A 2 -14.87 -26.82 43.02
N VAL A 3 -16.16 -26.72 43.35
CA VAL A 3 -17.20 -26.09 42.53
C VAL A 3 -16.94 -24.58 42.33
N SER A 4 -16.19 -23.95 43.26
CA SER A 4 -15.84 -22.53 43.22
C SER A 4 -14.83 -22.22 42.11
N GLY A 5 -13.82 -23.07 41.93
CA GLY A 5 -12.82 -22.93 40.87
C GLY A 5 -13.42 -23.06 39.47
N GLN A 6 -14.31 -24.04 39.25
CA GLN A 6 -14.95 -24.25 37.95
C GLN A 6 -15.90 -23.11 37.56
N MET A 7 -16.62 -22.53 38.52
CA MET A 7 -17.54 -21.41 38.26
C MET A 7 -16.77 -20.12 37.92
N ARG A 8 -15.62 -19.87 38.56
CA ARG A 8 -14.73 -18.75 38.22
C ARG A 8 -14.15 -18.88 36.80
N ILE A 9 -13.72 -20.07 36.41
CA ILE A 9 -13.21 -20.34 35.05
C ILE A 9 -14.33 -20.17 34.01
N ALA A 10 -15.54 -20.67 34.29
CA ALA A 10 -16.67 -20.54 33.38
C ALA A 10 -17.09 -19.06 33.18
N VAL A 11 -17.15 -18.27 34.25
CA VAL A 11 -17.45 -16.83 34.16
C VAL A 11 -16.35 -16.07 33.41
N PHE A 12 -15.07 -16.43 33.61
CA PHE A 12 -13.95 -15.79 32.92
C PHE A 12 -13.94 -16.13 31.42
N LEU A 13 -14.20 -17.39 31.06
CA LEU A 13 -14.34 -17.81 29.66
C LEU A 13 -15.56 -17.17 29.01
N MET A 14 -16.71 -17.12 29.68
CA MET A 14 -17.92 -16.48 29.15
C MET A 14 -17.73 -14.96 28.95
N ALA A 15 -16.99 -14.30 29.84
CA ALA A 15 -16.61 -12.90 29.69
C ALA A 15 -15.65 -12.66 28.51
N LEU A 16 -14.67 -13.55 28.29
CA LEU A 16 -13.76 -13.49 27.12
C LEU A 16 -14.49 -13.75 25.80
N PHE A 17 -15.43 -14.71 25.78
CA PHE A 17 -16.28 -14.97 24.63
C PHE A 17 -17.22 -13.78 24.35
N TYR A 18 -17.82 -13.19 25.39
CA TYR A 18 -18.69 -12.03 25.24
C TYR A 18 -17.91 -10.79 24.79
N SER A 19 -16.71 -10.53 25.33
CA SER A 19 -15.86 -9.41 24.92
C SER A 19 -15.36 -9.56 23.47
N GLY A 20 -14.94 -10.76 23.07
CA GLY A 20 -14.55 -11.03 21.68
C GLY A 20 -15.72 -10.89 20.70
N TYR A 21 -16.92 -11.30 21.11
CA TYR A 21 -18.14 -11.19 20.30
C TYR A 21 -18.61 -9.74 20.15
N VAL A 22 -18.59 -8.94 21.23
CA VAL A 22 -18.93 -7.51 21.20
C VAL A 22 -17.93 -6.70 20.36
N MET A 23 -16.63 -6.97 20.49
CA MET A 23 -15.60 -6.31 19.67
C MET A 23 -15.75 -6.66 18.17
N GLY A 24 -16.10 -7.91 17.84
CA GLY A 24 -16.39 -8.33 16.47
C GLY A 24 -17.65 -7.67 15.87
N LEU A 25 -18.69 -7.45 16.68
CA LEU A 25 -19.91 -6.73 16.27
C LEU A 25 -19.64 -5.25 16.02
N GLU A 26 -18.90 -4.56 16.90
CA GLU A 26 -18.53 -3.14 16.72
C GLU A 26 -17.68 -2.92 15.46
N LEU A 27 -16.75 -3.82 15.16
CA LEU A 27 -15.93 -3.74 13.95
C LEU A 27 -16.75 -3.93 12.67
N SER A 28 -17.81 -4.74 12.67
CA SER A 28 -18.62 -5.01 11.47
C SER A 28 -19.30 -3.78 10.86
N GLY A 29 -19.52 -2.72 11.66
CA GLY A 29 -20.11 -1.45 11.22
C GLY A 29 -19.10 -0.37 10.82
N GLU A 30 -17.80 -0.58 11.09
CA GLU A 30 -16.77 0.42 10.77
C GLU A 30 -16.25 0.25 9.33
N PRO A 31 -16.25 1.30 8.49
CA PRO A 31 -15.77 1.20 7.11
C PRO A 31 -14.28 0.83 7.00
N VAL A 32 -13.48 1.17 8.00
CA VAL A 32 -12.05 0.84 8.04
C VAL A 32 -11.82 -0.28 9.04
N GLN A 33 -11.00 -1.26 8.65
CA GLN A 33 -10.72 -2.46 9.43
C GLN A 33 -9.23 -2.52 9.79
N PRO A 34 -8.85 -3.07 10.96
CA PRO A 34 -7.45 -3.20 11.33
C PRO A 34 -6.67 -4.14 10.41
N ILE A 35 -5.37 -3.91 10.26
CA ILE A 35 -4.49 -4.86 9.55
C ILE A 35 -4.11 -5.98 10.51
N THR A 36 -4.35 -7.22 10.08
CA THR A 36 -3.81 -8.42 10.69
C THR A 36 -2.65 -8.98 9.84
N PRO A 37 -1.68 -9.67 10.46
CA PRO A 37 -0.64 -10.39 9.71
C PRO A 37 -1.22 -11.37 8.69
N LEU A 38 -0.51 -11.53 7.57
CA LEU A 38 -0.85 -12.53 6.54
C LEU A 38 -0.12 -13.86 6.82
N PRO A 39 -0.66 -15.00 6.38
CA PRO A 39 0.09 -16.25 6.38
C PRO A 39 1.26 -16.14 5.39
N VAL A 40 2.47 -16.47 5.85
CA VAL A 40 3.71 -16.40 5.08
C VAL A 40 4.60 -17.59 5.40
N ASP A 41 5.26 -18.15 4.40
CA ASP A 41 6.42 -19.02 4.59
C ASP A 41 7.67 -18.15 4.79
N PHE A 42 8.03 -17.91 6.06
CA PHE A 42 9.15 -17.04 6.42
C PHE A 42 10.50 -17.49 5.84
N ARG A 43 10.68 -18.77 5.51
CA ARG A 43 11.91 -19.25 4.89
C ARG A 43 12.00 -18.81 3.43
N LYS A 44 10.88 -18.86 2.70
CA LYS A 44 10.77 -18.35 1.33
C LYS A 44 10.80 -16.82 1.30
N ALA A 45 10.16 -16.16 2.26
CA ALA A 45 10.22 -14.71 2.40
C ALA A 45 11.64 -14.21 2.68
N ALA A 46 12.46 -14.94 3.45
CA ALA A 46 13.87 -14.58 3.65
C ALA A 46 14.66 -14.62 2.34
N LEU A 47 14.43 -15.64 1.50
CA LEU A 47 15.01 -15.71 0.16
C LEU A 47 14.47 -14.59 -0.76
N GLY A 48 13.16 -14.31 -0.68
CA GLY A 48 12.51 -13.20 -1.37
C GLY A 48 13.09 -11.84 -1.01
N LYS A 49 13.39 -11.62 0.27
CA LYS A 49 14.05 -10.41 0.76
C LYS A 49 15.42 -10.26 0.11
N GLN A 50 16.20 -11.32 -0.02
CA GLN A 50 17.50 -11.24 -0.72
C GLN A 50 17.29 -10.80 -2.17
N LEU A 51 16.34 -11.41 -2.88
CA LEU A 51 16.03 -11.09 -4.28
C LEU A 51 15.49 -9.66 -4.47
N PHE A 52 14.67 -9.16 -3.54
CA PHE A 52 14.11 -7.80 -3.58
C PHE A 52 15.20 -6.71 -3.60
N PHE A 53 16.35 -6.98 -2.99
CA PHE A 53 17.51 -6.09 -2.96
C PHE A 53 18.60 -6.50 -3.97
N ASP A 54 18.38 -7.55 -4.78
CA ASP A 54 19.39 -8.08 -5.69
C ASP A 54 19.36 -7.36 -7.04
N VAL A 55 20.43 -6.63 -7.33
CA VAL A 55 20.55 -5.88 -8.59
C VAL A 55 20.70 -6.78 -9.81
N ARG A 56 21.02 -8.08 -9.65
CA ARG A 56 21.12 -9.04 -10.76
C ARG A 56 19.78 -9.32 -11.45
N LEU A 57 18.69 -8.78 -10.93
CA LEU A 57 17.39 -8.77 -11.58
C LEU A 57 17.27 -7.66 -12.65
N SER A 58 18.19 -6.68 -12.71
CA SER A 58 18.26 -5.70 -13.80
C SER A 58 19.29 -6.08 -14.87
N ARG A 59 19.08 -5.60 -16.09
CA ARG A 59 19.91 -5.88 -17.27
C ARG A 59 21.40 -5.56 -17.07
N ASP A 60 21.67 -4.47 -16.36
CA ASP A 60 23.00 -3.87 -16.16
C ASP A 60 23.53 -4.05 -14.72
N HIS A 61 22.80 -4.77 -13.88
CA HIS A 61 23.09 -4.95 -12.46
C HIS A 61 23.17 -3.65 -11.65
N SER A 62 22.41 -2.61 -12.01
CA SER A 62 22.38 -1.33 -11.28
C SER A 62 21.17 -1.14 -10.35
N ILE A 63 20.04 -1.83 -10.61
CA ILE A 63 18.75 -1.57 -9.96
C ILE A 63 18.15 -2.85 -9.39
N SER A 64 17.53 -2.72 -8.21
CA SER A 64 16.72 -3.76 -7.56
C SER A 64 15.32 -3.21 -7.27
N CYS A 65 14.39 -4.03 -6.78
CA CYS A 65 13.08 -3.56 -6.36
C CYS A 65 13.18 -2.44 -5.31
N ALA A 66 14.14 -2.57 -4.38
CA ALA A 66 14.41 -1.59 -3.33
C ALA A 66 14.89 -0.22 -3.84
N HIS A 67 15.29 -0.09 -5.10
CA HIS A 67 15.66 1.20 -5.69
C HIS A 67 14.45 2.14 -5.82
N CYS A 68 13.32 1.60 -6.29
CA CYS A 68 12.07 2.35 -6.47
C CYS A 68 11.10 2.19 -5.29
N HIS A 69 11.36 1.23 -4.40
CA HIS A 69 10.51 0.88 -3.26
C HIS A 69 11.33 0.83 -1.97
N ASP A 70 11.75 2.01 -1.50
CA ASP A 70 12.61 2.13 -0.33
C ASP A 70 11.83 1.81 0.96
N LEU A 71 12.24 0.72 1.62
CA LEU A 71 11.62 0.23 2.85
C LEU A 71 12.04 1.00 4.11
N LYS A 72 12.99 1.95 4.02
CA LYS A 72 13.54 2.65 5.18
C LYS A 72 12.97 4.04 5.37
N GLU A 73 13.10 4.91 4.38
CA GLU A 73 12.82 6.35 4.56
C GLU A 73 11.56 6.78 3.82
N ARG A 74 11.24 6.16 2.69
CA ARG A 74 10.19 6.63 1.77
C ARG A 74 8.92 5.79 1.76
N GLY A 75 8.61 5.15 2.89
CA GLY A 75 7.35 4.43 3.07
C GLY A 75 7.08 3.36 2.00
N GLY A 76 8.11 2.71 1.44
CA GLY A 76 8.00 1.68 0.41
C GLY A 76 7.83 2.20 -1.02
N ALA A 77 8.00 3.51 -1.25
CA ALA A 77 8.03 4.16 -2.55
C ALA A 77 9.40 4.85 -2.78
N ASP A 78 9.53 5.72 -3.77
CA ASP A 78 10.78 6.44 -4.08
C ASP A 78 10.71 7.96 -3.86
N GLY A 79 9.55 8.52 -3.52
CA GLY A 79 9.42 9.96 -3.31
C GLY A 79 9.54 10.80 -4.59
N LEU A 80 9.49 10.17 -5.78
CA LEU A 80 9.64 10.84 -7.06
C LEU A 80 8.29 10.94 -7.79
N LYS A 81 8.20 11.91 -8.71
CA LYS A 81 7.05 11.99 -9.61
C LYS A 81 6.95 10.71 -10.45
N HIS A 82 8.05 10.32 -11.09
CA HIS A 82 8.24 9.05 -11.77
C HIS A 82 9.60 8.47 -11.40
N SER A 83 9.67 7.15 -11.33
CA SER A 83 10.92 6.42 -11.07
C SER A 83 11.86 6.47 -12.27
N PHE A 84 13.16 6.28 -12.00
CA PHE A 84 14.17 6.12 -13.03
C PHE A 84 14.69 4.68 -13.03
N GLY A 85 14.65 4.05 -14.20
CA GLY A 85 15.16 2.71 -14.42
C GLY A 85 16.59 2.69 -14.97
N VAL A 86 16.93 1.55 -15.59
CA VAL A 86 18.18 1.34 -16.31
C VAL A 86 18.37 2.42 -17.38
N ASP A 87 19.63 2.80 -17.63
CA ASP A 87 20.01 3.90 -18.53
C ASP A 87 19.43 5.27 -18.11
N ALA A 88 19.04 5.41 -16.84
CA ALA A 88 18.36 6.60 -16.28
C ALA A 88 17.08 6.97 -17.03
N LEU A 89 16.39 5.98 -17.60
CA LEU A 89 15.13 6.19 -18.29
C LEU A 89 14.01 6.46 -17.29
N GLU A 90 13.29 7.56 -17.50
CA GLU A 90 12.15 7.93 -16.68
C GLU A 90 10.94 7.04 -17.02
N GLY A 91 10.25 6.56 -15.99
CA GLY A 91 8.97 5.89 -16.09
C GLY A 91 7.83 6.84 -16.47
N SER A 92 6.60 6.34 -16.38
CA SER A 92 5.38 7.06 -16.81
C SER A 92 4.29 7.14 -15.75
N VAL A 93 4.56 6.58 -14.56
CA VAL A 93 3.67 6.59 -13.39
C VAL A 93 4.50 6.76 -12.12
N ASN A 94 3.86 7.29 -11.09
CA ASN A 94 4.39 7.31 -9.73
C ASN A 94 4.45 5.88 -9.17
N SER A 95 5.56 5.54 -8.50
CA SER A 95 5.77 4.24 -7.86
C SER A 95 4.92 4.14 -6.59
N PRO A 96 3.89 3.25 -6.55
CA PRO A 96 3.12 3.06 -5.34
C PRO A 96 3.93 2.32 -4.28
N THR A 97 3.56 2.45 -3.01
CA THR A 97 4.19 1.70 -1.93
C THR A 97 4.02 0.19 -2.07
N VAL A 98 5.08 -0.57 -1.76
CA VAL A 98 5.01 -2.04 -1.56
C VAL A 98 4.39 -2.43 -0.22
N PHE A 99 4.36 -1.53 0.77
CA PHE A 99 3.73 -1.84 2.05
C PHE A 99 2.22 -2.05 1.87
N ASN A 100 1.73 -3.15 2.45
CA ASN A 100 0.36 -3.63 2.34
C ASN A 100 -0.11 -3.93 0.90
N ALA A 101 0.79 -3.99 -0.10
CA ALA A 101 0.41 -4.31 -1.48
C ALA A 101 -0.23 -5.70 -1.62
N ALA A 102 0.15 -6.63 -0.74
CA ALA A 102 -0.46 -7.95 -0.61
C ALA A 102 -1.95 -7.93 -0.22
N LEU A 103 -2.46 -6.81 0.30
CA LEU A 103 -3.89 -6.64 0.61
C LEU A 103 -4.68 -6.09 -0.57
N ASN A 104 -4.02 -5.71 -1.67
CA ASN A 104 -4.72 -5.25 -2.87
C ASN A 104 -5.41 -6.42 -3.58
N PHE A 105 -6.60 -6.21 -4.13
CA PHE A 105 -7.29 -7.20 -4.95
C PHE A 105 -6.68 -7.37 -6.36
N ALA A 106 -5.88 -6.38 -6.80
CA ALA A 106 -5.11 -6.37 -8.05
C ALA A 106 -3.90 -5.43 -7.87
N GLN A 107 -2.87 -5.59 -8.69
CA GLN A 107 -1.63 -4.80 -8.64
C GLN A 107 -1.53 -3.83 -9.82
N PHE A 108 -0.61 -2.84 -9.69
CA PHE A 108 -0.51 -1.64 -10.54
C PHE A 108 -1.72 -0.70 -10.46
N TRP A 109 -1.56 0.52 -10.97
CA TRP A 109 -2.61 1.55 -11.01
C TRP A 109 -3.84 1.15 -11.84
N ASP A 110 -3.63 0.43 -12.95
CA ASP A 110 -4.68 -0.05 -13.86
C ASP A 110 -5.25 -1.44 -13.46
N GLY A 111 -4.63 -2.11 -12.50
CA GLY A 111 -5.03 -3.44 -12.05
C GLY A 111 -4.71 -4.56 -13.05
N ARG A 112 -3.68 -4.40 -13.89
CA ARG A 112 -3.34 -5.37 -14.96
C ARG A 112 -2.78 -6.71 -14.47
N ALA A 113 -2.36 -6.80 -13.21
CA ALA A 113 -1.88 -8.04 -12.59
C ALA A 113 -2.79 -8.43 -11.44
N ALA A 114 -3.25 -9.69 -11.38
CA ALA A 114 -4.15 -10.15 -10.34
C ALA A 114 -3.43 -10.49 -9.03
N THR A 115 -2.13 -10.81 -9.11
CA THR A 115 -1.31 -11.24 -7.96
C THR A 115 0.01 -10.51 -7.91
N LEU A 116 0.71 -10.60 -6.77
CA LEU A 116 2.09 -10.09 -6.63
C LEU A 116 3.04 -10.86 -7.56
N GLU A 117 2.87 -12.18 -7.67
CA GLU A 117 3.66 -13.02 -8.58
C GLU A 117 3.54 -12.58 -10.05
N GLU A 118 2.33 -12.24 -10.49
CA GLU A 118 2.10 -11.67 -11.83
C GLU A 118 2.69 -10.27 -11.97
N GLN A 119 2.58 -9.44 -10.92
CA GLN A 119 3.09 -8.06 -10.92
C GLN A 119 4.59 -8.03 -11.23
N ILE A 120 5.38 -8.93 -10.65
CA ILE A 120 6.85 -8.99 -10.78
C ILE A 120 7.32 -9.16 -12.24
N GLU A 121 6.48 -9.68 -13.14
CA GLU A 121 6.81 -9.74 -14.58
C GLU A 121 7.07 -8.34 -15.16
N GLY A 122 6.25 -7.35 -14.75
CA GLY A 122 6.29 -5.99 -15.25
C GLY A 122 7.66 -5.33 -15.04
N PRO A 123 8.11 -5.10 -13.80
CA PRO A 123 9.34 -4.36 -13.53
C PRO A 123 10.58 -5.05 -14.08
N VAL A 124 10.66 -6.37 -13.99
CA VAL A 124 11.82 -7.14 -14.47
C VAL A 124 12.03 -6.95 -15.97
N THR A 125 10.95 -6.88 -16.76
CA THR A 125 11.03 -6.83 -18.23
C THR A 125 10.84 -5.43 -18.82
N ALA A 126 10.29 -4.48 -18.06
CA ALA A 126 10.01 -3.13 -18.54
C ALA A 126 11.30 -2.35 -18.84
N HIS A 127 11.34 -1.73 -20.02
CA HIS A 127 12.52 -1.02 -20.54
C HIS A 127 12.93 0.20 -19.69
N ALA A 128 11.97 0.92 -19.11
CA ALA A 128 12.21 2.07 -18.23
C ALA A 128 12.31 1.67 -16.74
N GLU A 129 12.46 0.37 -16.44
CA GLU A 129 12.61 -0.15 -15.09
C GLU A 129 13.86 -1.03 -15.01
N MET A 130 13.75 -2.37 -14.97
CA MET A 130 14.90 -3.26 -14.83
C MET A 130 15.42 -3.80 -16.16
N ALA A 131 14.61 -3.73 -17.23
CA ALA A 131 14.97 -4.04 -18.62
C ALA A 131 15.66 -5.40 -18.86
N ALA A 132 15.45 -6.37 -17.99
CA ALA A 132 16.09 -7.68 -18.03
C ALA A 132 15.23 -8.72 -18.78
N SER A 133 15.86 -9.85 -19.12
CA SER A 133 15.17 -11.04 -19.61
C SER A 133 15.26 -12.15 -18.56
N TRP A 134 14.19 -12.92 -18.38
CA TRP A 134 14.23 -14.07 -17.46
C TRP A 134 15.33 -15.09 -17.77
N PRO A 135 15.66 -15.43 -19.03
CA PRO A 135 16.82 -16.25 -19.33
C PRO A 135 18.14 -15.71 -18.77
N ASP A 136 18.37 -14.40 -18.87
CA ASP A 136 19.59 -13.78 -18.35
C ASP A 136 19.61 -13.73 -16.82
N VAL A 137 18.48 -13.41 -16.21
CA VAL A 137 18.30 -13.47 -14.74
C VAL A 137 18.59 -14.89 -14.23
N LEU A 138 17.98 -15.91 -14.83
CA LEU A 138 18.20 -17.31 -14.45
C LEU A 138 19.67 -17.70 -14.61
N LYS A 139 20.32 -17.29 -15.71
CA LYS A 139 21.75 -17.55 -15.94
C LYS A 139 22.61 -16.89 -14.85
N SER A 140 22.31 -15.64 -14.50
CA SER A 140 23.03 -14.89 -13.46
C SER A 140 22.88 -15.55 -12.09
N LEU A 141 21.65 -15.88 -11.68
CA LEU A 141 21.39 -16.52 -10.39
C LEU A 141 21.86 -17.98 -10.34
N ALA A 142 21.89 -18.71 -11.46
CA ALA A 142 22.42 -20.07 -11.52
C ALA A 142 23.95 -20.14 -11.38
N ALA A 143 24.67 -19.05 -11.63
CA ALA A 143 26.10 -18.96 -11.35
C ALA A 143 26.39 -18.82 -9.84
N ASP A 144 25.38 -18.46 -9.04
CA ASP A 144 25.47 -18.29 -7.59
C ASP A 144 25.14 -19.62 -6.88
N ILE A 145 26.18 -20.26 -6.35
CA ILE A 145 26.05 -21.56 -5.65
C ILE A 145 25.14 -21.43 -4.41
N PRO A 146 25.29 -20.42 -3.53
CA PRO A 146 24.33 -20.16 -2.44
C PRO A 146 22.87 -20.12 -2.91
N TYR A 147 22.52 -19.31 -3.92
CA TYR A 147 21.13 -19.23 -4.39
C TYR A 147 20.60 -20.57 -4.88
N ARG A 148 21.38 -21.29 -5.70
CA ARG A 148 20.96 -22.61 -6.18
C ARG A 148 20.64 -23.55 -5.04
N ASN A 149 21.48 -23.57 -4.01
CA ASN A 149 21.29 -24.43 -2.84
C ASN A 149 20.06 -24.00 -2.01
N ASP A 150 19.82 -22.71 -1.86
CA ASP A 150 18.67 -22.20 -1.13
C ASP A 150 17.36 -22.50 -1.88
N PHE A 151 17.33 -22.32 -3.20
CA PHE A 151 16.18 -22.70 -4.02
C PHE A 151 15.90 -24.20 -3.98
N LEU A 152 16.93 -25.07 -4.11
CA LEU A 152 16.75 -26.53 -4.01
C LEU A 152 16.24 -26.97 -2.63
N ARG A 153 16.57 -26.21 -1.58
CA ARG A 153 16.12 -26.50 -0.21
C ARG A 153 14.67 -26.08 0.05
N LEU A 154 14.20 -25.04 -0.63
CA LEU A 154 12.89 -24.43 -0.40
C LEU A 154 11.83 -24.80 -1.44
N TYR A 155 12.25 -25.22 -2.64
CA TYR A 155 11.38 -25.55 -3.75
C TYR A 155 11.84 -26.84 -4.43
N ALA A 156 10.91 -27.79 -4.61
CA ALA A 156 11.20 -29.08 -5.26
C ALA A 156 11.74 -28.92 -6.70
N THR A 157 11.33 -27.87 -7.40
CA THR A 157 11.76 -27.55 -8.77
C THR A 157 13.01 -26.67 -8.83
N GLY A 158 13.60 -26.29 -7.69
CA GLY A 158 14.83 -25.51 -7.63
C GLY A 158 14.68 -24.08 -8.16
N LEU A 159 15.72 -23.57 -8.82
CA LEU A 159 15.75 -22.21 -9.35
C LEU A 159 14.94 -22.14 -10.66
N THR A 160 13.78 -21.49 -10.62
CA THR A 160 12.90 -21.23 -11.77
C THR A 160 12.31 -19.84 -11.67
N VAL A 161 11.83 -19.27 -12.80
CA VAL A 161 11.14 -17.96 -12.80
C VAL A 161 9.96 -17.95 -11.82
N THR A 162 9.15 -19.01 -11.85
CA THR A 162 8.01 -19.17 -10.94
C THR A 162 8.43 -19.11 -9.47
N ASN A 163 9.51 -19.79 -9.10
CA ASN A 163 9.97 -19.80 -7.71
C ASN A 163 10.64 -18.48 -7.30
N ILE A 164 11.32 -17.78 -8.22
CA ILE A 164 11.86 -16.43 -7.97
C ILE A 164 10.71 -15.47 -7.64
N LYS A 165 9.70 -15.41 -8.51
CA LYS A 165 8.51 -14.57 -8.32
C LYS A 165 7.78 -14.91 -7.03
N HIS A 166 7.57 -16.20 -6.76
CA HIS A 166 6.93 -16.66 -5.53
C HIS A 166 7.75 -16.25 -4.29
N ALA A 167 9.08 -16.38 -4.31
CA ALA A 167 9.91 -15.96 -3.17
C ALA A 167 9.78 -14.46 -2.89
N ILE A 168 9.87 -13.62 -3.92
CA ILE A 168 9.69 -12.16 -3.81
C ILE A 168 8.29 -11.84 -3.28
N ALA A 169 7.24 -12.45 -3.84
CA ALA A 169 5.87 -12.24 -3.39
C ALA A 169 5.65 -12.68 -1.92
N GLU A 170 6.28 -13.78 -1.47
CA GLU A 170 6.28 -14.17 -0.05
C GLU A 170 6.93 -13.12 0.84
N PHE A 171 8.01 -12.47 0.37
CA PHE A 171 8.59 -11.34 1.08
C PHE A 171 7.63 -10.15 1.12
N GLU A 172 7.02 -9.77 0.01
CA GLU A 172 6.05 -8.67 -0.04
C GLU A 172 4.82 -8.91 0.86
N ARG A 173 4.41 -10.16 1.06
CA ARG A 173 3.37 -10.52 2.04
C ARG A 173 3.78 -10.25 3.49
N THR A 174 5.09 -10.21 3.80
CA THR A 174 5.58 -9.76 5.11
C THR A 174 5.54 -8.26 5.29
N LEU A 175 5.45 -7.49 4.21
CA LEU A 175 5.42 -6.02 4.22
C LEU A 175 4.03 -5.47 4.58
N VAL A 176 3.31 -6.16 5.47
CA VAL A 176 2.11 -5.61 6.10
C VAL A 176 2.49 -4.78 7.33
N THR A 177 1.75 -3.71 7.57
CA THR A 177 2.05 -2.72 8.62
C THR A 177 0.91 -2.67 9.65
N PRO A 178 0.78 -3.69 10.52
CA PRO A 178 -0.23 -3.70 11.57
C PRO A 178 0.14 -2.71 12.69
N ASP A 179 -0.73 -2.60 13.70
CA ASP A 179 -0.46 -1.84 14.92
C ASP A 179 -0.23 -0.33 14.68
N SER A 180 -0.98 0.24 13.74
CA SER A 180 -1.13 1.68 13.66
C SER A 180 -1.92 2.21 14.86
N ARG A 181 -1.79 3.51 15.17
CA ARG A 181 -2.62 4.16 16.19
C ARG A 181 -4.11 4.00 15.87
N PHE A 182 -4.47 4.08 14.59
CA PHE A 182 -5.84 3.86 14.17
C PHE A 182 -6.30 2.41 14.36
N ASP A 183 -5.45 1.42 14.07
CA ASP A 183 -5.76 0.02 14.32
C ASP A 183 -5.99 -0.25 15.82
N ARG A 184 -5.14 0.31 16.69
CA ARG A 184 -5.32 0.23 18.15
C ARG A 184 -6.63 0.89 18.60
N TYR A 185 -6.99 2.03 18.01
CA TYR A 185 -8.27 2.70 18.27
C TYR A 185 -9.47 1.83 17.89
N LEU A 186 -9.43 1.20 16.71
CA LEU A 186 -10.46 0.27 16.25
C LEU A 186 -10.56 -0.97 17.15
N LEU A 187 -9.43 -1.42 17.71
CA LEU A 187 -9.34 -2.54 18.65
C LEU A 187 -9.66 -2.17 20.12
N GLY A 188 -10.15 -0.96 20.36
CA GLY A 188 -10.71 -0.55 21.65
C GLY A 188 -9.84 0.39 22.48
N ASP A 189 -8.59 0.67 22.09
CA ASP A 189 -7.77 1.70 22.74
C ASP A 189 -8.24 3.09 22.33
N LYS A 190 -9.28 3.59 23.02
CA LYS A 190 -9.89 4.90 22.71
C LYS A 190 -8.93 6.08 22.90
N LEU A 191 -7.77 5.89 23.54
CA LEU A 191 -6.75 6.93 23.74
C LEU A 191 -5.62 6.86 22.70
N ALA A 192 -5.60 5.83 21.84
CA ALA A 192 -4.59 5.70 20.78
C ALA A 192 -4.60 6.87 19.79
N ILE A 193 -5.75 7.54 19.62
CA ILE A 193 -5.90 8.72 18.77
C ILE A 193 -6.58 9.88 19.52
N SER A 194 -6.20 11.11 19.17
CA SER A 194 -6.65 12.35 19.79
C SER A 194 -8.08 12.71 19.37
N ALA A 195 -8.69 13.70 20.04
CA ALA A 195 -10.00 14.21 19.65
C ALA A 195 -10.00 14.83 18.25
N ALA A 196 -8.92 15.50 17.86
CA ALA A 196 -8.77 16.10 16.53
C ALA A 196 -8.68 15.02 15.43
N GLU A 197 -7.93 13.94 15.69
CA GLU A 197 -7.82 12.80 14.76
C GLU A 197 -9.15 12.05 14.61
N LYS A 198 -9.90 11.87 15.71
CA LYS A 198 -11.27 11.32 15.67
C LYS A 198 -12.22 12.19 14.85
N HIS A 199 -12.11 13.51 15.00
CA HIS A 199 -12.89 14.45 14.20
C HIS A 199 -12.51 14.35 12.71
N GLY A 200 -11.22 14.24 12.40
CA GLY A 200 -10.72 13.94 11.06
C GLY A 200 -11.32 12.69 10.43
N TYR A 201 -11.37 11.59 11.19
CA TYR A 201 -12.01 10.36 10.73
C TYR A 201 -13.53 10.53 10.52
N ALA A 202 -14.21 11.26 11.42
CA ALA A 202 -15.62 11.55 11.26
C ALA A 202 -15.91 12.36 9.99
N LEU A 203 -15.08 13.36 9.67
CA LEU A 203 -15.16 14.12 8.43
C LEU A 203 -14.90 13.24 7.20
N PHE A 204 -13.86 12.40 7.25
CA PHE A 204 -13.55 11.43 6.19
C PHE A 204 -14.73 10.51 5.89
N LYS A 205 -15.46 10.06 6.93
CA LYS A 205 -16.72 9.33 6.77
C LYS A 205 -17.83 10.22 6.20
N SER A 206 -18.10 11.38 6.78
CA SER A 206 -19.25 12.22 6.42
C SER A 206 -19.17 12.83 5.02
N TYR A 207 -17.96 13.11 4.52
CA TYR A 207 -17.78 13.56 3.15
C TYR A 207 -17.95 12.45 2.13
N GLY A 208 -17.86 11.18 2.54
CA GLY A 208 -18.03 10.02 1.66
C GLY A 208 -16.73 9.42 1.14
N CYS A 209 -15.56 9.79 1.67
CA CYS A 209 -14.27 9.22 1.25
C CYS A 209 -14.24 7.69 1.42
N VAL A 210 -14.91 7.20 2.48
CA VAL A 210 -15.07 5.76 2.78
C VAL A 210 -15.90 4.98 1.76
N ALA A 211 -16.58 5.64 0.82
CA ALA A 211 -17.23 4.91 -0.28
C ALA A 211 -16.21 4.17 -1.16
N CYS A 212 -14.99 4.72 -1.26
CA CYS A 212 -13.89 4.14 -2.05
C CYS A 212 -12.73 3.67 -1.16
N HIS A 213 -12.39 4.45 -0.14
CA HIS A 213 -11.25 4.19 0.74
C HIS A 213 -11.70 3.50 2.03
N GLN A 214 -11.91 2.19 1.93
CA GLN A 214 -12.45 1.34 2.99
C GLN A 214 -11.72 0.01 3.11
N GLY A 215 -12.13 -0.80 4.08
CA GLY A 215 -11.57 -2.10 4.36
C GLY A 215 -10.21 -2.01 5.06
N ARG A 216 -9.45 -3.10 4.99
CA ARG A 216 -8.19 -3.24 5.73
C ARG A 216 -7.08 -2.33 5.22
N ASN A 217 -7.06 -2.05 3.92
CA ASN A 217 -6.04 -1.23 3.29
C ASN A 217 -6.49 0.23 3.07
N VAL A 218 -7.70 0.61 3.53
CA VAL A 218 -8.28 1.95 3.34
C VAL A 218 -8.25 2.34 1.84
N GLY A 219 -8.74 1.42 1.00
CA GLY A 219 -8.55 1.39 -0.45
C GLY A 219 -7.99 0.05 -0.91
N GLY A 220 -7.48 0.00 -2.13
CA GLY A 220 -6.83 -1.17 -2.71
C GLY A 220 -7.79 -2.32 -3.06
N ASN A 221 -9.10 -2.10 -3.08
CA ASN A 221 -10.10 -3.18 -3.15
C ASN A 221 -11.18 -2.99 -4.22
N LEU A 222 -11.09 -1.93 -5.03
CA LEU A 222 -11.99 -1.66 -6.15
C LEU A 222 -11.35 -0.71 -7.18
N PHE A 223 -11.96 -0.64 -8.37
CA PHE A 223 -11.65 0.36 -9.39
C PHE A 223 -12.65 1.52 -9.34
N GLN A 224 -12.19 2.75 -9.54
CA GLN A 224 -13.05 3.93 -9.69
C GLN A 224 -12.53 4.86 -10.77
N VAL A 225 -13.47 5.58 -11.39
CA VAL A 225 -13.15 6.69 -12.29
C VAL A 225 -12.51 7.81 -11.47
N LEU A 226 -11.39 8.35 -11.94
CA LEU A 226 -10.85 9.61 -11.45
C LEU A 226 -11.54 10.76 -12.22
N GLY A 227 -12.41 11.49 -11.53
CA GLY A 227 -13.29 12.52 -12.12
C GLY A 227 -14.78 12.15 -12.15
N VAL A 228 -15.33 11.52 -11.11
CA VAL A 228 -16.76 11.11 -11.08
C VAL A 228 -17.73 12.29 -11.15
N MET A 229 -17.41 13.39 -10.46
CA MET A 229 -18.30 14.55 -10.32
C MET A 229 -17.90 15.73 -11.22
N ALA A 230 -16.66 15.74 -11.70
CA ALA A 230 -16.13 16.70 -12.65
C ALA A 230 -14.99 16.07 -13.44
N ASP A 231 -14.76 16.52 -14.67
CA ASP A 231 -13.72 15.96 -15.53
C ASP A 231 -12.31 16.36 -15.05
N TYR A 232 -11.62 15.42 -14.41
CA TYR A 232 -10.26 15.60 -13.91
C TYR A 232 -9.27 15.83 -15.06
N PHE A 233 -9.41 15.08 -16.15
CA PHE A 233 -8.45 15.04 -17.26
C PHE A 233 -8.61 16.23 -18.22
N ALA A 234 -9.80 16.82 -18.31
CA ALA A 234 -9.99 18.10 -18.99
C ALA A 234 -9.28 19.26 -18.27
N ASP A 235 -9.31 19.28 -16.93
CA ASP A 235 -8.67 20.33 -16.11
C ASP A 235 -7.16 20.11 -15.93
N HIS A 236 -6.67 18.88 -16.15
CA HIS A 236 -5.26 18.50 -16.05
C HIS A 236 -4.76 17.94 -17.39
N PRO A 237 -4.66 18.79 -18.43
CA PRO A 237 -4.29 18.35 -19.76
C PRO A 237 -2.85 17.82 -19.76
N GLY A 238 -2.71 16.56 -20.16
CA GLY A 238 -1.43 15.86 -20.21
C GLY A 238 -1.60 14.40 -20.59
N GLU A 239 -2.69 14.06 -21.29
CA GLU A 239 -3.07 12.70 -21.65
C GLU A 239 -1.91 11.94 -22.28
N ASN A 240 -1.27 11.14 -21.45
CA ASN A 240 -0.40 10.06 -21.87
C ASN A 240 -1.21 8.76 -21.81
N SER A 241 -0.63 7.66 -22.32
CA SER A 241 -1.31 6.36 -22.27
C SER A 241 -1.70 5.98 -20.84
N THR A 242 -0.95 6.37 -19.82
CA THR A 242 -1.21 5.99 -18.41
C THR A 242 -2.46 6.66 -17.84
N SER A 243 -2.82 7.85 -18.33
CA SER A 243 -4.07 8.56 -17.98
C SER A 243 -5.35 7.78 -18.34
N ARG A 244 -5.26 6.84 -19.31
CA ARG A 244 -6.41 6.00 -19.71
C ARG A 244 -6.75 4.94 -18.65
N GLY A 245 -5.84 4.67 -17.70
CA GLY A 245 -6.06 3.74 -16.60
C GLY A 245 -6.40 2.33 -17.09
N ARG A 246 -7.49 1.77 -16.55
CA ARG A 246 -7.95 0.40 -16.80
C ARG A 246 -8.36 0.14 -18.24
N PHE A 247 -8.73 1.17 -19.00
CA PHE A 247 -8.93 1.05 -20.45
C PHE A 247 -7.73 0.40 -21.15
N ASN A 248 -6.49 0.64 -20.69
CA ASN A 248 -5.31 0.01 -21.27
C ASN A 248 -5.28 -1.52 -21.14
N VAL A 249 -6.08 -2.07 -20.22
CA VAL A 249 -6.21 -3.51 -19.96
C VAL A 249 -7.42 -4.09 -20.69
N THR A 250 -8.55 -3.39 -20.67
CA THR A 250 -9.85 -3.94 -21.12
C THR A 250 -10.25 -3.48 -22.52
N GLY A 251 -9.78 -2.31 -22.97
CA GLY A 251 -10.20 -1.67 -24.22
C GLY A 251 -11.65 -1.18 -24.23
N LEU A 252 -12.32 -1.16 -23.07
CA LEU A 252 -13.72 -0.74 -22.94
C LEU A 252 -13.80 0.74 -22.54
N ASP A 253 -14.53 1.55 -23.29
CA ASP A 253 -14.68 2.99 -23.02
C ASP A 253 -15.22 3.29 -21.60
N GLU A 254 -16.03 2.39 -21.03
CA GLU A 254 -16.53 2.53 -19.66
C GLU A 254 -15.45 2.41 -18.58
N ASP A 255 -14.28 1.85 -18.92
CA ASP A 255 -13.09 1.76 -18.07
C ASP A 255 -12.09 2.91 -18.29
N MET A 256 -12.42 3.86 -19.17
CA MET A 256 -11.61 5.06 -19.37
C MET A 256 -11.46 5.81 -18.04
N HIS A 257 -10.21 6.21 -17.74
CA HIS A 257 -9.85 6.94 -16.52
C HIS A 257 -10.17 6.20 -15.22
N ARG A 258 -10.42 4.88 -15.27
CA ARG A 258 -10.57 4.07 -14.07
C ARG A 258 -9.23 3.60 -13.55
N PHE A 259 -9.02 3.74 -12.25
CA PHE A 259 -7.82 3.30 -11.56
C PHE A 259 -8.20 2.46 -10.35
N LYS A 260 -7.30 1.56 -9.95
CA LYS A 260 -7.38 0.93 -8.64
C LYS A 260 -7.28 2.04 -7.60
N VAL A 261 -8.26 2.11 -6.70
CA VAL A 261 -8.21 3.06 -5.58
C VAL A 261 -6.97 2.73 -4.73
N PRO A 262 -6.01 3.64 -4.54
CA PRO A 262 -4.80 3.34 -3.79
C PRO A 262 -5.09 3.17 -2.29
N SER A 263 -4.22 2.44 -1.60
CA SER A 263 -4.21 2.37 -0.15
C SER A 263 -3.85 3.74 0.44
N LEU A 264 -4.54 4.15 1.51
CA LEU A 264 -4.16 5.35 2.27
C LEU A 264 -3.29 5.04 3.49
N ARG A 265 -2.95 3.77 3.73
CA ARG A 265 -2.24 3.35 4.95
C ARG A 265 -0.92 4.08 5.18
N LEU A 266 -0.16 4.33 4.11
CA LEU A 266 1.14 4.99 4.16
C LEU A 266 1.12 6.35 3.44
N ALA A 267 -0.06 6.91 3.16
CA ALA A 267 -0.18 8.12 2.32
C ALA A 267 0.64 9.30 2.86
N VAL A 268 0.82 9.43 4.17
CA VAL A 268 1.63 10.51 4.77
C VAL A 268 3.14 10.39 4.50
N LEU A 269 3.61 9.29 3.91
CA LEU A 269 5.02 9.01 3.60
C LEU A 269 5.30 8.85 2.10
N THR A 270 4.28 8.94 1.26
CA THR A 270 4.38 8.53 -0.16
C THR A 270 3.96 9.65 -1.09
N ALA A 271 4.35 10.88 -0.79
CA ALA A 271 4.27 11.96 -1.77
C ALA A 271 5.27 11.69 -2.92
N PRO A 272 5.04 12.24 -4.12
CA PRO A 272 3.83 12.94 -4.56
C PRO A 272 2.66 11.97 -4.83
N TYR A 273 1.46 12.52 -5.05
CA TYR A 273 0.20 11.78 -5.11
C TYR A 273 -0.38 11.67 -6.52
N PHE A 274 -1.32 10.73 -6.66
CA PHE A 274 -1.95 10.28 -7.91
C PHE A 274 -1.03 9.46 -8.81
N HIS A 275 -1.62 8.83 -9.84
CA HIS A 275 -0.93 7.91 -10.73
C HIS A 275 0.26 8.53 -11.46
N ASP A 276 0.28 9.86 -11.59
CA ASP A 276 1.27 10.65 -12.31
C ASP A 276 2.11 11.54 -11.38
N GLY A 277 1.94 11.42 -10.05
CA GLY A 277 2.65 12.25 -9.08
C GLY A 277 2.38 13.75 -9.22
N SER A 278 1.22 14.15 -9.74
CA SER A 278 0.88 15.56 -10.02
C SER A 278 0.66 16.39 -8.76
N ALA A 279 0.07 15.82 -7.71
CA ALA A 279 -0.17 16.54 -6.47
C ALA A 279 1.01 16.40 -5.50
N LYS A 280 1.52 17.53 -4.99
CA LYS A 280 2.74 17.55 -4.17
C LYS A 280 2.47 17.37 -2.68
N SER A 281 1.21 17.54 -2.27
CA SER A 281 0.81 17.54 -0.86
C SER A 281 -0.48 16.76 -0.62
N LEU A 282 -0.65 16.24 0.61
CA LEU A 282 -1.94 15.67 1.02
C LEU A 282 -3.06 16.70 0.93
N ALA A 283 -2.76 17.96 1.27
CA ALA A 283 -3.72 19.04 1.22
C ALA A 283 -4.26 19.24 -0.21
N GLU A 284 -3.37 19.27 -1.20
CA GLU A 284 -3.72 19.33 -2.62
C GLU A 284 -4.49 18.08 -3.04
N ALA A 285 -3.98 16.88 -2.73
CA ALA A 285 -4.64 15.63 -3.08
C ALA A 285 -6.06 15.53 -2.52
N ILE A 286 -6.27 15.92 -1.26
CA ILE A 286 -7.59 15.92 -0.60
C ILE A 286 -8.53 16.93 -1.26
N ARG A 287 -8.06 18.13 -1.62
CA ARG A 287 -8.88 19.13 -2.32
C ARG A 287 -9.28 18.65 -3.70
N THR A 288 -8.34 18.07 -4.44
CA THR A 288 -8.58 17.45 -5.74
C THR A 288 -9.61 16.33 -5.62
N MET A 289 -9.44 15.40 -4.68
CA MET A 289 -10.44 14.33 -4.46
C MET A 289 -11.80 14.88 -4.06
N SER A 290 -11.86 15.88 -3.18
CA SER A 290 -13.11 16.52 -2.79
C SER A 290 -13.82 17.17 -3.98
N LYS A 291 -13.11 17.88 -4.85
CA LYS A 291 -13.66 18.51 -6.05
C LYS A 291 -14.15 17.46 -7.05
N TYR A 292 -13.25 16.57 -7.49
CA TYR A 292 -13.49 15.70 -8.64
C TYR A 292 -14.24 14.41 -8.30
N GLN A 293 -14.11 13.87 -7.10
CA GLN A 293 -14.84 12.65 -6.70
C GLN A 293 -16.14 12.94 -5.97
N LEU A 294 -16.21 14.05 -5.22
CA LEU A 294 -17.34 14.33 -4.33
C LEU A 294 -18.14 15.59 -4.73
N GLY A 295 -17.65 16.39 -5.67
CA GLY A 295 -18.32 17.62 -6.11
C GLY A 295 -18.35 18.70 -5.00
N ARG A 296 -17.38 18.67 -4.09
CA ARG A 296 -17.36 19.50 -2.88
C ARG A 296 -16.11 20.37 -2.83
N ASN A 297 -16.29 21.60 -2.39
CA ASN A 297 -15.19 22.41 -1.86
C ASN A 297 -15.24 22.32 -0.33
N ILE A 298 -14.15 21.86 0.29
CA ILE A 298 -14.09 21.67 1.75
C ILE A 298 -13.15 22.69 2.40
N PRO A 299 -13.50 23.24 3.58
CA PRO A 299 -12.67 24.20 4.29
C PRO A 299 -11.28 23.66 4.64
N ASP A 300 -10.28 24.54 4.70
CA ASP A 300 -8.90 24.16 5.07
C ASP A 300 -8.81 23.48 6.45
N ALA A 301 -9.68 23.86 7.39
CA ALA A 301 -9.76 23.24 8.71
C ALA A 301 -10.17 21.76 8.63
N ASP A 302 -11.08 21.43 7.72
CA ASP A 302 -11.55 20.06 7.53
C ASP A 302 -10.47 19.24 6.81
N VAL A 303 -9.78 19.84 5.83
CA VAL A 303 -8.61 19.20 5.20
C VAL A 303 -7.53 18.87 6.23
N ARG A 304 -7.16 19.83 7.11
CA ARG A 304 -6.17 19.58 8.18
C ARG A 304 -6.62 18.48 9.13
N SER A 305 -7.90 18.44 9.47
CA SER A 305 -8.46 17.39 10.34
C SER A 305 -8.37 16.01 9.67
N ILE A 306 -8.70 15.91 8.38
CA ILE A 306 -8.54 14.67 7.62
C ILE A 306 -7.07 14.25 7.54
N ILE A 307 -6.15 15.19 7.30
CA ILE A 307 -4.71 14.91 7.32
C ILE A 307 -4.29 14.35 8.69
N ALA A 308 -4.73 14.96 9.79
CA ALA A 308 -4.44 14.44 11.14
C ALA A 308 -4.91 12.99 11.30
N PHE A 309 -6.09 12.64 10.78
CA PHE A 309 -6.53 11.24 10.73
C PHE A 309 -5.58 10.36 9.89
N LEU A 310 -5.16 10.80 8.69
CA LEU A 310 -4.26 10.00 7.84
C LEU A 310 -2.91 9.71 8.54
N TYR A 311 -2.40 10.62 9.37
CA TYR A 311 -1.21 10.39 10.20
C TYR A 311 -1.37 9.25 11.22
N THR A 312 -2.59 8.82 11.52
CA THR A 312 -2.82 7.68 12.42
C THR A 312 -2.79 6.32 11.72
N LEU A 313 -2.73 6.30 10.39
CA LEU A 313 -2.83 5.09 9.57
C LEU A 313 -1.55 4.27 9.40
N PRO A 314 -0.33 4.86 9.37
CA PRO A 314 0.91 4.09 9.31
C PRO A 314 1.05 3.17 10.51
N GLY A 315 1.28 1.89 10.23
CA GLY A 315 1.54 0.89 11.26
C GLY A 315 3.02 0.75 11.59
N ARG A 316 3.39 -0.45 12.03
CA ARG A 316 4.76 -0.80 12.35
C ARG A 316 5.34 -1.75 11.30
N TYR A 317 6.63 -1.58 11.03
CA TYR A 317 7.43 -2.50 10.23
C TYR A 317 8.75 -2.77 10.95
N ASP A 318 9.16 -4.04 11.00
CA ASP A 318 10.38 -4.50 11.66
C ASP A 318 10.55 -3.98 13.11
N GLY A 319 9.43 -3.89 13.84
CA GLY A 319 9.41 -3.39 15.22
C GLY A 319 9.46 -1.87 15.36
N HIS A 320 9.57 -1.11 14.28
CA HIS A 320 9.58 0.36 14.27
C HIS A 320 8.23 0.93 13.81
N ALA A 321 7.81 2.05 14.39
CA ALA A 321 6.65 2.78 13.89
C ALA A 321 7.02 3.52 12.60
N LEU A 322 6.16 3.46 11.59
CA LEU A 322 6.34 4.22 10.34
C LEU A 322 5.70 5.62 10.41
N GLU A 323 4.86 5.89 11.41
CA GLU A 323 4.30 7.22 11.64
C GLU A 323 5.41 8.26 11.86
N PRO A 324 5.43 9.38 11.12
CA PRO A 324 6.42 10.44 11.31
C PRO A 324 6.43 11.02 12.73
N GLU A 325 7.63 11.17 13.30
CA GLU A 325 7.82 11.69 14.66
C GLU A 325 7.39 13.15 14.80
N ASP A 326 7.54 13.94 13.74
CA ASP A 326 7.24 15.37 13.63
C ASP A 326 5.85 15.68 13.05
N ARG A 327 4.93 14.71 13.10
CA ARG A 327 3.54 14.82 12.58
C ARG A 327 2.84 16.12 12.97
N GLU A 328 3.04 16.64 14.18
CA GLU A 328 2.37 17.87 14.63
C GLU A 328 2.86 19.07 13.82
N GLN A 329 4.15 19.15 13.51
CA GLN A 329 4.69 20.21 12.66
C GLN A 329 4.15 20.07 11.22
N MET A 330 4.05 18.84 10.70
CA MET A 330 3.60 18.59 9.33
C MET A 330 2.09 18.81 9.13
N ILE A 331 1.26 18.50 10.13
CA ILE A 331 -0.19 18.74 10.08
C ILE A 331 -0.50 20.25 10.08
N PHE A 332 0.31 21.05 10.77
CA PHE A 332 0.06 22.48 10.98
C PHE A 332 0.97 23.42 10.16
N SER A 333 1.89 22.88 9.35
CA SER A 333 2.72 23.69 8.44
C SER A 333 1.87 24.32 7.32
N PRO A 334 2.07 25.62 6.99
CA PRO A 334 1.40 26.26 5.85
C PRO A 334 1.82 25.69 4.49
N SER A 335 2.98 25.03 4.43
CA SER A 335 3.51 24.33 3.27
C SER A 335 3.54 22.84 3.56
N THR A 336 2.46 22.13 3.28
CA THR A 336 2.38 20.67 3.48
C THR A 336 3.12 19.91 2.38
N GLU A 337 4.39 20.21 2.14
CA GLU A 337 5.27 19.26 1.46
C GLU A 337 5.56 18.15 2.47
N ALA A 338 5.21 16.90 2.14
CA ALA A 338 5.67 15.76 2.93
C ALA A 338 7.20 15.65 2.76
N PRO A 339 7.93 15.22 3.80
CA PRO A 339 9.39 15.18 3.80
C PRO A 339 9.95 14.22 2.75
#